data_AF-A0A1V4WL11-F1
#
_entry.id   AF-A0A1V4WL11-F1
#
_cell.length_a   1.000
_cell.length_b   1.000
_cell.length_c   1.000
_cell.angle_alpha   90.00
_cell.angle_beta   90.00
_cell.angle_gamma   90.00
#
_symmetry.space_group_name_H-M   'P 1'
#
loop_
_entity.id
_entity.type
_entity.pdbx_description
1 polymer ?
#
loop_
_entity_poly.entity_id
_entity_poly.type
_entity_poly.pdbx_seq_one_letter_code
_entity_poly.pdbx_strand_id
1 'polypeptide(L)'
;MTNTKGTIKYEFSENENLILSALSGNLRRLGIVVLVAGLLFVAYLVVSFLDPVPLVSVSDARSAMLGTVDYGLWAVIAILVIYLSATVIRLAGPVGQIVKTRGADITHLMHFVQDLTRMIRVSFFALIAVCLLLALSLVFLILIF
;
A
#
# COMPACT_ATOMS: atom_id res chain seq x y z
N MET A 1 18.67 22.61 48.61
CA MET A 1 19.08 21.85 47.41
C MET A 1 17.84 21.48 46.64
N THR A 2 17.54 22.25 45.59
CA THR A 2 16.35 22.10 44.75
C THR A 2 16.53 20.95 43.77
N ASN A 3 15.63 19.98 43.84
CA ASN A 3 15.59 18.79 42.99
C ASN A 3 15.06 19.19 41.61
N THR A 4 15.95 19.51 40.67
CA THR A 4 15.63 19.71 39.25
C THR A 4 15.40 18.35 38.59
N LYS A 5 14.26 17.70 38.91
CA LYS A 5 13.69 16.71 38.01
C LYS A 5 13.28 17.44 36.74
N GLY A 6 14.11 17.37 35.71
CA GLY A 6 13.78 17.82 34.36
C GLY A 6 12.49 17.13 33.94
N THR A 7 11.38 17.85 34.04
CA THR A 7 10.11 17.42 33.49
C THR A 7 10.31 17.44 31.98
N ILE A 8 10.32 16.26 31.36
CA ILE A 8 10.25 16.14 29.90
C ILE A 8 8.96 16.84 29.52
N LYS A 9 9.07 18.07 29.05
CA LYS A 9 7.94 18.85 28.56
C LYS A 9 7.68 18.30 27.16
N TYR A 10 6.80 17.31 27.07
CA TYR A 10 6.40 16.77 25.78
C TYR A 10 5.83 17.90 24.92
N GLU A 11 6.34 17.99 23.70
CA GLU A 11 5.93 19.01 22.72
C GLU A 11 4.50 18.74 22.21
N PHE A 12 4.03 17.49 22.31
CA PHE A 12 2.70 17.03 21.94
C PHE A 12 1.91 16.53 23.16
N SER A 13 0.60 16.74 23.15
CA SER A 13 -0.34 16.15 24.10
C SER A 13 -0.42 14.62 23.97
N GLU A 14 -0.96 13.93 24.98
CA GLU A 14 -1.13 12.46 24.95
C GLU A 14 -1.94 11.98 23.74
N ASN A 15 -3.02 12.69 23.38
CA ASN A 15 -3.84 12.34 22.20
C ASN A 15 -3.04 12.46 20.89
N GLU A 16 -2.20 13.48 20.76
CA GLU A 16 -1.35 13.70 19.58
C GLU A 16 -0.27 12.62 19.45
N ASN A 17 0.32 12.20 20.58
CA ASN A 17 1.26 11.08 20.62
C ASN A 17 0.60 9.76 20.19
N LEU A 18 -0.67 9.52 20.56
CA LEU A 18 -1.43 8.36 20.11
C LEU A 18 -1.66 8.37 18.59
N ILE A 19 -1.96 9.54 18.01
CA ILE A 19 -2.15 9.68 16.57
C ILE A 19 -0.85 9.40 15.82
N LEU A 20 0.28 9.95 16.28
CA LEU A 20 1.60 9.70 15.70
C LEU A 20 2.02 8.23 15.80
N SER A 21 1.76 7.59 16.94
CA SER A 21 2.00 6.16 17.14
C SER A 21 1.14 5.30 16.18
N ALA A 22 -0.14 5.64 16.03
CA ALA A 22 -1.04 4.97 15.09
C ALA A 22 -0.59 5.16 13.64
N LEU A 23 -0.15 6.37 13.26
CA LEU A 23 0.41 6.65 11.95
C LEU A 23 1.63 5.76 11.66
N SER A 24 2.59 5.70 12.60
CA SER A 24 3.79 4.85 12.48
C SER A 24 3.43 3.38 12.32
N GLY A 25 2.49 2.88 13.13
CA GLY A 25 1.98 1.51 13.00
C GLY A 25 1.32 1.24 11.64
N ASN A 26 0.53 2.18 11.12
CA ASN A 26 -0.12 2.05 9.83
C ASN A 26 0.88 2.10 8.66
N LEU A 27 1.90 2.96 8.73
CA LEU A 27 3.00 3.01 7.76
C LEU A 27 3.77 1.69 7.71
N ARG A 28 4.11 1.13 8.89
CA ARG A 28 4.78 -0.17 8.96
C ARG A 28 3.95 -1.28 8.33
N ARG A 29 2.64 -1.31 8.62
CA ARG A 29 1.71 -2.28 8.02
C ARG A 29 1.60 -2.11 6.51
N LEU A 30 1.49 -0.86 6.01
CA LEU A 30 1.47 -0.57 4.58
C LEU A 30 2.74 -1.07 3.89
N GLY A 31 3.92 -0.78 4.46
CA GLY A 31 5.20 -1.26 3.94
C GLY A 31 5.29 -2.79 3.84
N ILE A 32 4.77 -3.51 4.84
CA ILE A 32 4.70 -4.98 4.80
C ILE A 32 3.83 -5.46 3.63
N VAL A 33 2.65 -4.86 3.43
CA VAL A 33 1.77 -5.26 2.31
C VAL A 33 2.39 -4.92 0.95
N VAL A 34 3.12 -3.79 0.83
CA VAL A 34 3.88 -3.46 -0.39
C VAL A 34 4.93 -4.53 -0.68
N LEU A 35 5.64 -4.99 0.35
CA LEU A 35 6.61 -6.08 0.20
C LEU A 35 5.94 -7.36 -0.28
N VAL A 36 4.80 -7.74 0.29
CA VAL A 36 4.03 -8.93 -0.17
C VAL A 36 3.59 -8.78 -1.62
N ALA A 37 3.07 -7.62 -2.02
CA ALA A 37 2.69 -7.36 -3.41
C ALA A 37 3.88 -7.53 -4.37
N GLY A 38 5.06 -7.01 -3.99
CA GLY A 38 6.28 -7.16 -4.76
C GLY A 38 6.74 -8.62 -4.89
N LEU A 39 6.66 -9.40 -3.81
CA LEU A 39 6.99 -10.83 -3.84
C LEU A 39 6.04 -11.63 -4.74
N LEU A 40 4.73 -11.36 -4.67
CA LEU A 40 3.73 -11.97 -5.56
C LEU A 40 3.99 -11.62 -7.01
N PHE A 41 4.34 -10.36 -7.30
CA PHE A 41 4.66 -9.91 -8.64
C PHE A 41 5.92 -10.61 -9.20
N VAL A 42 6.98 -10.73 -8.40
CA VAL A 42 8.18 -11.47 -8.79
C VAL A 42 7.85 -12.94 -9.06
N ALA A 43 7.07 -13.59 -8.19
CA ALA A 43 6.62 -14.97 -8.39
C ALA A 43 5.86 -15.12 -9.71
N TYR A 44 4.93 -14.20 -10.01
CA TYR A 44 4.21 -14.18 -11.28
C TYR A 44 5.15 -14.11 -12.48
N LEU A 45 6.13 -13.20 -12.47
CA LEU A 45 7.11 -13.07 -13.56
C LEU A 45 7.96 -14.34 -13.73
N VAL A 46 8.37 -14.97 -12.64
CA VAL A 46 9.15 -16.22 -12.69
C VAL A 46 8.33 -17.34 -13.32
N VAL A 47 7.09 -17.55 -12.89
CA VAL A 47 6.23 -18.61 -13.46
C VAL A 47 5.91 -18.29 -14.91
N SER A 48 5.63 -17.03 -15.24
CA SER A 48 5.37 -16.61 -16.63
C SER A 48 6.58 -16.78 -17.55
N PHE A 49 7.82 -16.67 -17.04
CA PHE A 49 9.03 -16.82 -17.84
C PHE A 49 9.45 -18.28 -18.01
N LEU A 50 9.22 -19.13 -17.00
CA LEU A 50 9.65 -20.52 -17.01
C LEU A 50 8.75 -21.45 -17.83
N ASP A 51 7.62 -20.94 -18.35
CA ASP A 51 6.67 -21.64 -19.22
C ASP A 51 6.40 -23.07 -18.71
N PRO A 52 5.81 -23.21 -17.49
CA PRO A 52 5.69 -24.50 -16.84
C PRO A 52 4.88 -25.49 -17.70
N VAL A 53 5.20 -26.77 -17.54
CA VAL A 53 4.45 -27.84 -18.20
C VAL A 53 3.05 -27.91 -17.60
N PRO A 54 1.97 -27.89 -18.43
CA PRO A 54 0.58 -28.00 -18.01
C PRO A 54 0.36 -29.02 -16.90
N LEU A 55 0.09 -28.54 -15.68
CA LEU A 55 -0.25 -29.42 -14.56
C LEU A 55 -1.61 -30.09 -14.78
N VAL A 56 -2.48 -29.46 -15.57
CA VAL A 56 -3.79 -29.98 -15.96
C VAL A 56 -3.93 -29.82 -17.47
N SER A 57 -4.28 -30.89 -18.18
CA SER A 57 -4.64 -30.81 -19.60
C SER A 57 -5.98 -30.10 -19.75
N VAL A 58 -5.96 -28.77 -19.83
CA VAL A 58 -7.15 -27.95 -20.06
C VAL A 58 -7.40 -27.87 -21.56
N SER A 59 -8.66 -27.94 -22.01
CA SER A 59 -8.97 -27.76 -23.43
C SER A 59 -8.57 -26.37 -23.93
N ASP A 60 -8.15 -26.26 -25.20
CA ASP A 60 -7.68 -25.01 -25.82
C ASP A 60 -8.67 -23.85 -25.65
N ALA A 61 -9.97 -24.12 -25.77
CA ALA A 61 -11.02 -23.11 -25.58
C ALA A 61 -11.09 -22.57 -24.14
N ARG A 62 -10.84 -23.43 -23.14
CA ARG A 62 -10.87 -23.04 -21.72
C ARG A 62 -9.57 -22.34 -21.31
N SER A 63 -8.43 -22.73 -21.88
CA SER A 63 -7.16 -22.01 -21.76
C SER A 63 -7.26 -20.57 -22.30
N ALA A 64 -7.82 -20.39 -23.51
CA ALA A 64 -8.04 -19.08 -24.11
C ALA A 64 -8.98 -18.19 -23.28
N MET A 65 -10.04 -18.77 -22.70
CA MET A 65 -10.98 -18.06 -21.83
C MET A 65 -10.31 -17.59 -20.53
N LEU A 66 -9.53 -18.45 -19.87
CA LEU A 66 -8.79 -18.10 -18.65
C LEU A 66 -7.75 -17.01 -18.92
N GLY A 67 -7.03 -17.07 -20.04
CA GLY A 67 -6.09 -16.02 -20.43
C GLY A 67 -6.78 -14.67 -20.65
N THR A 68 -7.95 -14.64 -21.30
CA THR A 68 -8.73 -13.40 -21.48
C THR A 68 -9.17 -12.80 -20.14
N VAL A 69 -9.58 -13.65 -19.18
CA VAL A 69 -9.93 -13.21 -17.83
C VAL A 69 -8.72 -12.65 -17.09
N ASP A 70 -7.55 -13.29 -17.22
CA ASP A 70 -6.30 -12.80 -16.62
C ASP A 70 -5.89 -11.42 -17.16
N TYR A 71 -6.02 -11.19 -18.47
CA TYR A 71 -5.81 -9.85 -19.05
C TYR A 71 -6.75 -8.79 -18.46
N GLY A 72 -8.03 -9.15 -18.27
CA GLY A 72 -9.00 -8.26 -17.61
C GLY A 72 -8.59 -7.94 -16.17
N LEU A 73 -8.07 -8.94 -15.44
CA LEU A 73 -7.56 -8.80 -14.08
C LEU A 73 -6.38 -7.83 -14.00
N TRP A 74 -5.44 -7.93 -14.94
CA TRP A 74 -4.32 -6.99 -15.08
C TRP A 74 -4.76 -5.55 -15.35
N ALA A 75 -5.80 -5.36 -16.16
CA ALA A 75 -6.37 -4.03 -16.38
C ALA A 75 -6.92 -3.42 -15.08
N VAL A 76 -7.60 -4.21 -14.24
CA VAL A 76 -8.10 -3.76 -12.93
C VAL A 76 -6.94 -3.44 -11.99
N ILE A 77 -5.91 -4.29 -11.92
CA ILE A 77 -4.70 -4.04 -11.13
C ILE A 77 -4.04 -2.72 -11.55
N ALA A 78 -3.87 -2.48 -12.85
CA ALA A 78 -3.28 -1.26 -13.37
C ALA A 78 -4.05 -0.01 -12.95
N ILE A 79 -5.38 -0.03 -13.05
CA ILE A 79 -6.24 1.08 -12.61
C ILE A 79 -6.07 1.35 -11.11
N LEU A 80 -6.03 0.30 -10.28
CA LEU A 80 -5.83 0.43 -8.83
C LEU A 80 -4.45 1.02 -8.49
N VAL A 81 -3.40 0.59 -9.20
CA VAL A 81 -2.04 1.12 -9.02
C VAL A 81 -1.96 2.60 -9.42
N ILE A 82 -2.64 2.99 -10.51
CA ILE A 82 -2.73 4.41 -10.93
C ILE A 82 -3.47 5.23 -9.87
N TYR A 83 -4.60 4.74 -9.37
CA TYR A 83 -5.37 5.39 -8.31
C TYR A 83 -4.55 5.58 -7.03
N LEU A 84 -3.83 4.53 -6.60
CA LEU A 84 -2.92 4.58 -5.46
C LEU A 84 -1.82 5.63 -5.67
N SER A 85 -1.20 5.66 -6.85
CA SER A 85 -0.16 6.63 -7.21
C SER A 85 -0.68 8.06 -7.14
N ALA A 86 -1.86 8.32 -7.71
CA ALA A 86 -2.50 9.64 -7.66
C ALA A 86 -2.80 10.08 -6.22
N THR A 87 -3.20 9.14 -5.35
CA THR A 87 -3.49 9.41 -3.94
C THR A 87 -2.22 9.79 -3.18
N VAL A 88 -1.11 9.08 -3.41
CA VAL A 88 0.19 9.39 -2.80
C VAL A 88 0.73 10.74 -3.28
N ILE A 89 0.60 11.06 -4.57
CA ILE A 89 1.03 12.35 -5.12
C ILE A 89 0.25 13.50 -4.46
N ARG A 90 -1.07 13.35 -4.24
CA ARG A 90 -1.89 14.37 -3.56
C ARG A 90 -1.45 14.62 -2.12
N LEU A 91 -0.90 13.62 -1.43
CA LEU A 91 -0.36 13.78 -0.06
C LEU A 91 0.93 14.60 0.00
N ALA A 92 1.70 14.68 -1.09
CA ALA A 92 2.94 15.44 -1.12
C ALA A 92 2.72 16.97 -1.09
N GLY A 93 1.55 17.45 -1.53
CA GLY A 93 1.20 18.88 -1.53
C GLY A 93 1.19 19.50 -0.12
N PRO A 94 0.41 18.95 0.83
CA PRO A 94 0.37 19.42 2.22
C PRO A 94 1.73 19.33 2.95
N VAL A 95 2.54 18.29 2.68
CA VAL A 95 3.91 18.19 3.22
C VAL A 95 4.76 19.39 2.81
N GLY A 96 4.67 19.80 1.54
CA GLY A 96 5.39 20.96 1.02
C GLY A 96 4.92 22.29 1.64
N GLN A 97 3.69 22.36 2.14
CA GLN A 97 3.18 23.55 2.84
C GLN A 97 3.74 23.67 4.25
N ILE A 98 3.84 22.56 4.99
CA ILE A 98 4.44 22.53 6.35
C ILE A 98 5.88 23.05 6.34
N VAL A 99 6.68 22.70 5.32
CA VAL A 99 8.07 23.16 5.17
C VAL A 99 8.14 24.66 4.87
N LYS A 100 7.14 25.20 4.16
CA LYS A 100 7.10 26.62 3.76
C LYS A 100 6.56 27.51 4.87
N THR A 101 5.63 27.03 5.69
CA THR A 101 5.17 27.73 6.91
C THR A 101 6.14 27.48 8.05
N ARG A 102 7.26 28.22 8.06
CA ARG A 102 8.13 28.27 9.25
C ARG A 102 7.33 28.79 10.45
N GLY A 103 7.02 27.91 11.40
CA GLY A 103 6.61 28.29 12.76
C GLY A 103 5.10 28.38 13.05
N ALA A 104 4.21 27.90 12.17
CA ALA A 104 2.76 27.89 12.44
C ALA A 104 2.28 26.53 12.95
N ASP A 105 2.18 26.46 14.28
CA ASP A 105 1.28 25.69 15.15
C ASP A 105 1.10 24.19 14.89
N ILE A 106 1.44 23.40 15.92
CA ILE A 106 1.30 21.93 16.02
C ILE A 106 -0.04 21.42 15.49
N THR A 107 -1.10 22.23 15.59
CA THR A 107 -2.42 22.03 15.00
C THR A 107 -2.40 21.71 13.49
N HIS A 108 -1.64 22.46 12.68
CA HIS A 108 -1.53 22.22 11.23
C HIS A 108 -0.79 20.91 10.90
N LEU A 109 0.24 20.60 11.69
CA LEU A 109 0.94 19.32 11.60
C LEU A 109 0.00 18.17 11.97
N MET A 110 -0.81 18.33 13.02
CA MET A 110 -1.72 17.29 13.48
C MET A 110 -2.85 17.00 12.49
N HIS A 111 -3.44 18.04 11.89
CA HIS A 111 -4.40 17.86 10.80
C HIS A 111 -3.79 17.11 9.61
N PHE A 112 -2.57 17.46 9.22
CA PHE A 112 -1.85 16.74 8.18
C PHE A 112 -1.62 15.26 8.53
N VAL A 113 -1.18 14.97 9.75
CA VAL A 113 -0.95 13.60 10.25
C VAL A 113 -2.25 12.80 10.25
N GLN A 114 -3.38 13.40 10.61
CA GLN A 114 -4.70 12.76 10.56
C GLN A 114 -5.12 12.43 9.12
N ASP A 115 -4.98 13.38 8.18
CA ASP A 115 -5.27 13.16 6.77
C ASP A 115 -4.38 12.08 6.16
N LEU A 116 -3.08 12.11 6.48
CA LEU A 116 -2.11 11.11 6.10
C LEU A 116 -2.50 9.72 6.64
N THR A 117 -2.90 9.63 7.91
CA THR A 117 -3.37 8.38 8.53
C THR A 117 -4.59 7.82 7.81
N ARG A 118 -5.55 8.69 7.43
CA ARG A 118 -6.74 8.29 6.68
C ARG A 118 -6.37 7.75 5.30
N MET A 119 -5.49 8.46 4.57
CA MET A 119 -5.10 8.02 3.23
C MET A 119 -4.27 6.74 3.26
N ILE A 120 -3.35 6.58 4.22
CA ILE A 120 -2.60 5.32 4.41
C ILE A 120 -3.55 4.15 4.63
N ARG A 121 -4.63 4.34 5.40
CA ARG A 121 -5.63 3.29 5.62
C ARG A 121 -6.35 2.91 4.32
N VAL A 122 -6.73 3.89 3.50
CA VAL A 122 -7.33 3.65 2.18
C VAL A 122 -6.34 2.92 1.27
N SER A 123 -5.10 3.39 1.20
CA SER A 123 -4.03 2.76 0.42
C SER A 123 -3.76 1.33 0.87
N PHE A 124 -3.81 1.06 2.18
CA PHE A 124 -3.64 -0.28 2.73
C PHE A 124 -4.72 -1.25 2.21
N PHE A 125 -6.00 -0.88 2.28
CA PHE A 125 -7.07 -1.74 1.77
C PHE A 125 -7.04 -1.92 0.25
N ALA A 126 -6.74 -0.86 -0.50
CA ALA A 126 -6.58 -0.95 -1.94
C ALA A 126 -5.40 -1.88 -2.32
N LEU A 127 -4.31 -1.84 -1.56
CA LEU A 127 -3.15 -2.69 -1.80
C LEU A 127 -3.40 -4.15 -1.42
N ILE A 128 -4.20 -4.42 -0.37
CA ILE A 128 -4.71 -5.77 -0.09
C ILE A 128 -5.51 -6.28 -1.29
N ALA A 129 -6.38 -5.46 -1.87
CA ALA A 129 -7.12 -5.82 -3.07
C ALA A 129 -6.17 -6.17 -4.22
N VAL A 130 -5.14 -5.35 -4.48
CA VAL A 130 -4.11 -5.66 -5.48
C VAL A 130 -3.40 -6.99 -5.20
N CYS A 131 -3.05 -7.29 -3.95
CA CYS A 131 -2.43 -8.57 -3.59
C CYS A 131 -3.36 -9.76 -3.90
N LEU A 132 -4.66 -9.64 -3.60
CA LEU A 132 -5.64 -10.69 -3.89
C LEU A 132 -5.80 -10.91 -5.39
N LEU A 133 -5.85 -9.83 -6.18
CA LEU A 133 -5.94 -9.92 -7.63
C LEU A 133 -4.66 -10.54 -8.22
N LEU A 134 -3.47 -10.17 -7.73
CA LEU A 134 -2.20 -10.78 -8.15
C LEU A 134 -2.13 -12.27 -7.81
N ALA A 135 -2.59 -12.66 -6.61
CA ALA A 135 -2.65 -14.07 -6.22
C ALA A 135 -3.60 -14.87 -7.11
N LEU A 136 -4.77 -14.30 -7.45
CA LEU A 136 -5.72 -14.92 -8.37
C LEU A 136 -5.14 -15.06 -9.79
N SER A 137 -4.44 -14.02 -10.27
CA SER A 137 -3.74 -14.03 -11.56
C SER A 137 -2.69 -15.13 -11.61
N LEU A 138 -1.89 -15.26 -10.56
CA LEU A 138 -0.89 -16.31 -10.42
C LEU A 138 -1.53 -17.71 -10.49
N VAL A 139 -2.68 -17.91 -9.83
CA VAL A 139 -3.41 -19.18 -9.89
C VAL A 139 -3.91 -19.47 -11.30
N PHE A 140 -4.46 -18.48 -12.02
CA PHE A 140 -4.88 -18.68 -13.40
C PHE A 140 -3.70 -19.02 -14.31
N LEU A 141 -2.57 -18.36 -14.14
CA LEU A 141 -1.36 -18.65 -14.89
C LEU A 141 -0.90 -20.10 -14.66
N ILE A 142 -0.88 -20.58 -13.40
CA ILE A 142 -0.54 -21.97 -13.05
C ILE A 142 -1.58 -23.00 -13.58
N LEU A 143 -2.82 -22.59 -13.82
CA LEU A 143 -3.88 -23.49 -14.34
C LEU A 143 -3.93 -23.53 -15.88
N ILE A 144 -3.44 -22.49 -16.55
CA ILE A 144 -3.36 -22.41 -18.01
C ILE A 144 -2.13 -23.20 -18.51
N PHE A 145 -1.01 -23.03 -17.80
CA PHE A 145 0.24 -23.76 -17.98
C PHE A 145 0.39 -24.85 -16.91
#